data_AF-A0A7U9BYK6-F1
#
_entry.id   AF-A0A7U9BYK6-F1
#
_cell.length_a   1.000
_cell.length_b   1.000
_cell.length_c   1.000
_cell.angle_alpha   90.00
_cell.angle_beta   90.00
_cell.angle_gamma   90.00
#
_symmetry.space_group_name_H-M   'P 1'
#
loop_
_entity.id
_entity.type
_entity.pdbx_description
1 polymer ?
#
loop_
_entity_poly.entity_id
_entity_poly.type
_entity_poly.pdbx_seq_one_letter_code
_entity_poly.pdbx_strand_id
1 'polypeptide(L)'
;MLDVVFIMLIFFIVTTSFVKESGVEIERPESSAATPRPDAQVLVAISPEGAVWVDGSPVDTHRVGQQVAAMLSGDGSVVIQADRSSTTGLLIEVMDRLREAGVDRVAVAASRSGS
;
A
#
# COMPACT_ATOMS: atom_id res chain seq x y z
N MET A 1 -4.54 28.78 -40.74
CA MET A 1 -4.16 29.20 -39.36
C MET A 1 -5.08 28.61 -38.30
N LEU A 2 -6.40 28.53 -38.51
CA LEU A 2 -7.36 27.90 -37.58
C LEU A 2 -7.05 26.41 -37.28
N ASP A 3 -6.56 25.68 -38.29
CA ASP A 3 -6.26 24.25 -38.20
C ASP A 3 -5.24 23.88 -37.11
N VAL A 4 -4.16 24.67 -36.98
CA VAL A 4 -3.10 24.43 -35.97
C VAL A 4 -3.61 24.66 -34.55
N VAL A 5 -4.53 25.62 -34.35
CA VAL A 5 -5.13 25.92 -33.03
C VAL A 5 -6.08 24.80 -32.60
N PHE A 6 -6.80 24.18 -33.54
CA PHE A 6 -7.75 23.11 -33.25
C PHE A 6 -7.04 21.83 -32.77
N ILE A 7 -5.92 21.47 -33.42
CA ILE A 7 -5.10 20.32 -33.04
C ILE A 7 -4.48 20.49 -31.65
N MET A 8 -4.04 21.71 -31.28
CA MET A 8 -3.51 22.00 -29.94
C MET A 8 -4.56 21.82 -28.83
N LEU A 9 -5.81 22.24 -29.07
CA LEU A 9 -6.91 22.09 -28.11
C LEU A 9 -7.25 20.62 -27.87
N ILE A 10 -7.34 19.81 -28.93
CA ILE A 10 -7.60 18.38 -28.82
C ILE A 10 -6.46 17.70 -28.06
N PHE A 11 -5.19 18.03 -28.38
CA PHE A 11 -4.06 17.49 -27.65
C PHE A 11 -4.14 17.82 -26.16
N PHE A 12 -4.43 19.06 -25.80
CA PHE A 12 -4.59 19.47 -24.40
C PHE A 12 -5.70 18.67 -23.69
N ILE A 13 -6.89 18.58 -24.31
CA ILE A 13 -8.03 17.81 -23.77
C ILE A 13 -7.69 16.32 -23.61
N VAL A 14 -7.03 15.71 -24.60
CA VAL A 14 -6.62 14.30 -24.56
C VAL A 14 -5.53 14.04 -23.52
N THR A 15 -4.60 14.98 -23.36
CA THR A 15 -3.52 14.88 -22.35
C THR A 15 -3.99 15.16 -20.93
N THR A 16 -5.15 15.82 -20.73
CA THR A 16 -5.72 16.05 -19.39
C THR A 16 -6.39 14.82 -18.76
N SER A 17 -6.31 13.64 -19.39
CA SER A 17 -6.63 12.41 -18.67
C SER A 17 -5.42 11.98 -17.84
N PHE A 18 -5.66 11.66 -16.57
CA PHE A 18 -4.69 11.19 -15.56
C PHE A 18 -4.01 12.25 -14.69
N VAL A 19 -4.80 13.10 -14.04
CA VAL A 19 -4.54 13.35 -12.61
C VAL A 19 -5.31 12.28 -11.85
N LYS A 20 -4.69 11.12 -11.67
CA LYS A 20 -5.20 10.08 -10.77
C LYS A 20 -4.95 10.59 -9.36
N GLU A 21 -5.83 11.47 -8.87
CA GLU A 21 -5.91 11.77 -7.45
C GLU A 21 -6.11 10.42 -6.75
N SER A 22 -5.04 9.94 -6.12
CA SER A 22 -5.13 8.81 -5.18
C SER A 22 -5.79 9.34 -3.90
N GLY A 23 -7.03 9.79 -4.04
CA GLY A 23 -7.91 10.11 -2.94
C GLY A 23 -8.51 8.79 -2.47
N VAL A 24 -7.80 8.10 -1.58
CA VAL A 24 -8.49 7.19 -0.68
C VAL A 24 -9.37 8.10 0.17
N GLU A 25 -10.64 8.23 -0.20
CA GLU A 25 -11.65 8.79 0.68
C GLU A 25 -11.84 7.76 1.80
N ILE A 26 -10.91 7.80 2.75
CA ILE A 26 -11.12 7.21 4.05
C ILE A 26 -12.24 8.07 4.63
N GLU A 27 -13.47 7.57 4.55
CA GLU A 27 -14.54 8.00 5.44
C GLU A 27 -14.05 7.73 6.86
N ARG A 28 -13.25 8.66 7.40
CA ARG A 28 -12.98 8.77 8.82
C ARG A 28 -14.26 9.38 9.36
N PRO A 29 -15.11 8.62 10.06
CA PRO A 29 -16.15 9.25 10.84
C PRO A 29 -15.45 10.25 11.76
N GLU A 30 -15.90 11.50 11.74
CA GLU A 30 -15.49 12.53 12.67
C GLU A 30 -15.64 11.95 14.09
N SER A 31 -14.52 11.54 14.67
CA SER A 31 -14.47 11.14 16.07
C SER A 31 -13.37 11.95 16.70
N SER A 32 -13.81 13.10 17.19
CA SER A 32 -13.17 13.88 18.23
C SER A 32 -12.75 12.95 19.38
N ALA A 33 -11.49 12.54 19.38
CA ALA A 33 -10.73 12.17 20.58
C ALA A 33 -9.33 11.70 20.14
N ALA A 34 -8.33 12.49 20.49
CA ALA A 34 -6.99 12.00 20.69
C ALA A 34 -7.02 10.94 21.82
N THR A 35 -7.25 9.68 21.45
CA THR A 35 -7.00 8.53 22.31
C THR A 35 -5.96 7.68 21.60
N PRO A 36 -4.80 7.38 22.21
CA PRO A 36 -3.84 6.46 21.62
C PRO A 36 -4.54 5.11 21.45
N ARG A 37 -4.75 4.66 20.21
CA ARG A 37 -5.28 3.31 19.97
C ARG A 37 -4.17 2.31 20.32
N PRO A 38 -4.44 1.29 21.14
CA PRO A 38 -3.42 0.38 21.67
C PRO A 38 -2.96 -0.71 20.68
N ASP A 39 -3.41 -0.68 19.43
CA ASP A 39 -3.02 -1.69 18.44
C ASP A 39 -2.22 -1.01 17.32
N ALA A 40 -0.90 -1.01 17.43
CA ALA A 40 -0.03 -0.61 16.31
C ALA A 40 -0.28 -1.57 15.15
N GLN A 41 -1.00 -1.09 14.13
CA GLN A 41 -1.27 -1.84 12.92
C GLN A 41 -0.29 -1.40 11.83
N VAL A 42 0.63 -2.29 11.44
CA VAL A 42 1.60 -2.02 10.38
C VAL A 42 1.07 -2.55 9.06
N LEU A 43 1.07 -1.70 8.03
CA LEU A 43 0.63 -2.08 6.69
C LEU A 43 1.83 -2.48 5.84
N VAL A 44 1.79 -3.71 5.30
CA VAL A 44 2.76 -4.21 4.34
C VAL A 44 2.08 -4.37 3.00
N ALA A 45 2.48 -3.59 1.99
CA ALA A 45 1.92 -3.69 0.64
C ALA A 45 2.88 -4.42 -0.30
N ILE A 46 2.33 -5.28 -1.16
CA ILE A 46 3.08 -6.00 -2.20
C ILE A 46 2.54 -5.58 -3.56
N SER A 47 3.40 -4.97 -4.37
CA SER A 47 3.06 -4.49 -5.70
C SER A 47 3.01 -5.63 -6.75
N PRO A 48 2.35 -5.39 -7.91
CA PRO A 48 2.39 -6.29 -9.06
C PRO A 48 3.81 -6.63 -9.51
N GLU A 49 4.72 -5.66 -9.43
CA GLU A 49 6.11 -5.80 -9.88
C GLU A 49 6.99 -6.52 -8.84
N GLY A 50 6.42 -6.91 -7.69
CA GLY A 50 7.14 -7.56 -6.61
C GLY A 50 7.87 -6.59 -5.67
N ALA A 51 7.54 -5.30 -5.70
CA ALA A 51 8.07 -4.35 -4.72
C ALA A 51 7.30 -4.47 -3.40
N VAL A 52 8.02 -4.51 -2.28
CA VAL A 52 7.44 -4.55 -0.95
C VAL A 52 7.54 -3.17 -0.30
N TRP A 53 6.45 -2.75 0.33
CA TRP A 53 6.33 -1.46 0.99
C TRP A 53 5.85 -1.67 2.42
N VAL A 54 6.44 -0.96 3.38
CA VAL A 54 6.02 -0.96 4.78
C VAL A 54 5.65 0.47 5.15
N ASP A 55 4.40 0.71 5.52
CA ASP A 55 3.84 2.04 5.84
C ASP A 55 4.23 3.13 4.82
N GLY A 56 4.19 2.78 3.52
CA GLY A 56 4.49 3.70 2.41
C GLY A 56 5.99 3.91 2.12
N SER A 57 6.89 3.22 2.81
CA SER A 57 8.32 3.20 2.48
C SER A 57 8.70 1.92 1.74
N PRO A 58 9.49 1.99 0.65
CA PRO A 58 9.95 0.79 -0.05
C PRO A 58 10.99 0.08 0.82
N VAL A 59 10.81 -1.23 1.00
CA VAL A 59 11.67 -2.06 1.85
C VAL A 59 12.03 -3.33 1.09
N ASP A 60 13.29 -3.76 1.21
CA ASP A 60 13.74 -5.04 0.68
C ASP A 60 13.05 -6.19 1.43
N THR A 61 12.56 -7.20 0.73
CA THR A 61 11.88 -8.39 1.29
C THR A 61 12.63 -8.99 2.49
N HIS A 62 13.96 -9.01 2.46
CA HIS A 62 14.79 -9.55 3.55
C HIS A 62 14.77 -8.69 4.82
N ARG A 63 14.47 -7.40 4.69
CA ARG A 63 14.47 -6.42 5.79
C ARG A 63 13.07 -6.12 6.31
N VAL A 64 12.02 -6.61 5.64
CA VAL A 64 10.62 -6.40 6.04
C VAL A 64 10.39 -6.83 7.48
N GLY A 65 10.85 -8.03 7.86
CA GLY A 65 10.69 -8.54 9.23
C GLY A 65 11.28 -7.60 10.29
N GLN A 66 12.53 -7.13 10.09
CA GLN A 66 13.18 -6.18 11.02
C GLN A 66 12.45 -4.84 11.08
N GLN A 67 12.06 -4.30 9.92
CA GLN A 67 11.38 -3.00 9.85
C GLN A 67 10.04 -3.07 10.58
N VAL A 68 9.26 -4.12 10.31
CA VAL A 68 7.96 -4.30 10.92
C VAL A 68 8.10 -4.57 12.42
N ALA A 69 9.03 -5.42 12.86
CA ALA A 69 9.28 -5.66 14.28
C ALA A 69 9.75 -4.42 15.04
N ALA A 70 10.48 -3.51 14.39
CA ALA A 70 10.87 -2.22 14.99
C ALA A 70 9.69 -1.25 15.13
N MET A 71 8.68 -1.38 14.26
CA MET A 71 7.48 -0.53 14.27
C MET A 71 6.36 -1.12 15.13
N LEU A 72 6.33 -2.44 15.29
CA LEU A 72 5.38 -3.15 16.15
C LEU A 72 5.78 -2.96 17.62
N SER A 73 4.84 -2.48 18.45
CA SER A 73 5.01 -2.40 19.90
C SER A 73 3.95 -3.27 20.57
N GLY A 74 4.38 -4.25 21.38
CA GLY A 74 3.46 -5.16 22.09
C GLY A 74 2.68 -6.08 21.15
N ASP A 75 1.36 -6.18 21.36
CA ASP A 75 0.44 -7.08 20.63
C ASP A 75 -0.03 -6.53 19.27
N GLY A 76 0.81 -5.71 18.62
CA GLY A 76 0.49 -5.10 17.34
C GLY A 76 0.17 -6.14 16.26
N SER A 77 -0.60 -5.73 15.25
CA SER A 77 -1.03 -6.60 14.16
C SER A 77 -0.49 -6.12 12.83
N VAL A 78 -0.23 -7.03 11.91
CA VAL A 78 0.28 -6.70 10.58
C VAL A 78 -0.76 -7.06 9.54
N VAL A 79 -1.03 -6.14 8.64
CA VAL A 79 -1.91 -6.38 7.49
C VAL A 79 -1.06 -6.39 6.23
N ILE A 80 -1.04 -7.52 5.55
CA ILE A 80 -0.40 -7.66 4.24
C ILE A 80 -1.44 -7.39 3.17
N GLN A 81 -1.29 -6.29 2.45
CA GLN A 81 -2.07 -5.96 1.28
C GLN A 81 -1.31 -6.42 0.02
N ALA A 82 -1.72 -7.55 -0.54
CA ALA A 82 -1.15 -8.06 -1.78
C ALA A 82 -2.02 -7.69 -2.98
N ASP A 83 -1.40 -7.19 -4.05
CA ASP A 83 -2.11 -7.07 -5.32
C ASP A 83 -2.42 -8.46 -5.91
N ARG A 84 -3.55 -8.61 -6.62
CA ARG A 84 -3.90 -9.89 -7.27
C ARG A 84 -2.88 -10.40 -8.29
N SER A 85 -2.16 -9.48 -8.93
CA SER A 85 -1.13 -9.81 -9.91
C SER A 85 0.23 -10.08 -9.25
N SER A 86 0.36 -9.85 -7.95
CA SER A 86 1.59 -10.17 -7.21
C SER A 86 1.79 -11.69 -7.11
N THR A 87 3.06 -12.09 -7.07
CA THR A 87 3.42 -13.52 -7.00
C THR A 87 3.09 -14.06 -5.61
N THR A 88 2.28 -15.11 -5.52
CA THR A 88 1.95 -15.78 -4.25
C THR A 88 3.20 -16.23 -3.49
N GLY A 89 4.27 -16.62 -4.19
CA GLY A 89 5.55 -16.94 -3.57
C GLY A 89 6.15 -15.78 -2.77
N LEU A 90 6.06 -14.55 -3.28
CA LEU A 90 6.54 -13.36 -2.57
C LEU A 90 5.70 -13.06 -1.32
N LEU A 91 4.38 -13.27 -1.39
CA LEU A 91 3.51 -13.18 -0.23
C LEU A 91 3.92 -14.17 0.87
N ILE A 92 4.16 -15.43 0.51
CA ILE A 92 4.62 -16.46 1.45
C ILE A 92 5.96 -16.07 2.05
N GLU A 93 6.91 -15.60 1.23
CA GLU A 93 8.22 -15.16 1.71
C GLU A 93 8.09 -14.02 2.72
N VAL A 94 7.28 -12.99 2.43
CA VAL A 94 7.02 -11.88 3.36
C VAL A 94 6.38 -12.39 4.65
N MET A 95 5.41 -13.31 4.58
CA MET A 95 4.80 -13.92 5.76
C MET A 95 5.81 -14.68 6.61
N ASP A 96 6.70 -15.45 5.99
CA ASP A 96 7.76 -16.17 6.68
C ASP A 96 8.72 -15.20 7.38
N ARG A 97 9.13 -14.11 6.71
CA ARG A 97 9.98 -13.07 7.32
C ARG A 97 9.33 -12.38 8.50
N LEU A 98 8.03 -12.12 8.44
CA LEU A 98 7.28 -11.53 9.55
C LEU A 98 7.21 -12.51 10.74
N ARG A 99 6.99 -13.79 10.45
CA ARG A 99 6.96 -14.84 11.47
C ARG A 99 8.31 -15.06 12.12
N GLU A 100 9.40 -15.08 11.35
CA GLU A 100 10.78 -15.11 11.86
C GLU A 100 11.09 -13.92 12.79
N ALA A 101 10.47 -12.77 12.54
CA ALA A 101 10.61 -11.56 13.34
C ALA A 101 9.71 -11.52 14.60
N GLY A 102 8.95 -12.58 14.88
CA GLY A 102 8.09 -12.68 16.07
C GLY A 102 6.72 -12.02 15.90
N VAL A 103 6.27 -11.77 14.67
CA VAL A 103 4.93 -11.25 14.39
C VAL A 103 3.95 -12.40 14.26
N ASP A 104 3.14 -12.61 15.30
CA ASP A 104 2.15 -13.71 15.31
C ASP A 104 0.79 -13.31 14.69
N ARG A 105 0.45 -12.02 14.72
CA ARG A 105 -0.85 -11.51 14.26
C ARG A 105 -0.74 -10.94 12.86
N VAL A 106 -0.81 -11.81 11.86
CA VAL A 106 -0.77 -11.43 10.44
C VAL A 106 -2.14 -11.64 9.80
N ALA A 107 -2.68 -10.60 9.18
CA ALA A 107 -3.87 -10.66 8.33
C ALA A 107 -3.48 -10.39 6.88
N VAL A 108 -4.13 -11.06 5.93
CA VAL A 108 -3.89 -10.88 4.49
C VAL A 108 -5.14 -10.30 3.83
N ALA A 109 -4.96 -9.21 3.09
CA ALA A 109 -5.98 -8.58 2.27
C ALA A 109 -5.52 -8.57 0.82
N ALA A 110 -6.41 -8.93 -0.10
CA ALA A 110 -6.15 -8.80 -1.53
C ALA A 110 -6.76 -7.50 -2.05
N SER A 111 -5.93 -6.55 -2.50
CA SER A 111 -6.45 -5.39 -3.21
C SER A 111 -6.61 -5.73 -4.69
N ARG A 112 -7.78 -5.40 -5.24
CA ARG A 112 -7.95 -5.36 -6.69
C ARG A 112 -7.32 -4.05 -7.13
N SER A 113 -6.14 -4.07 -7.74
CA SER A 113 -5.69 -2.92 -8.56
C SER A 113 -6.83 -2.62 -9.55
N GLY A 114 -7.50 -1.49 -9.31
CA GLY A 114 -8.65 -1.06 -10.08
C GLY A 114 -8.21 -0.69 -11.48
N SER A 115 -8.94 -1.22 -12.47
CA SER A 115 -8.92 -0.80 -13.87
C SER A 115 -9.07 0.71 -14.01
#